data_AF-A0A442UDP3-F1
#
_entry.id   AF-A0A442UDP3-F1
#
_cell.length_a   1.000
_cell.length_b   1.000
_cell.length_c   1.000
_cell.angle_alpha   90.00
_cell.angle_beta   90.00
_cell.angle_gamma   90.00
#
_symmetry.space_group_name_H-M   'P 1'
#
loop_
_entity.id
_entity.type
_entity.pdbx_description
1 polymer ?
#
loop_
_entity_poly.entity_id
_entity_poly.type
_entity_poly.pdbx_seq_one_letter_code
_entity_poly.pdbx_strand_id
1 'polypeptide(L)' 'MTVLDTVREFIQGKARRAVCDDCIADSIELSIRQHANHKTRELACAFGFSRRKEVCSTCKKTKNVISYAHRTG' A
#
# COMPACT_ATOMS: atom_id res chain seq x y z
N MET A 1 -14.05 -12.40 0.50
CA MET A 1 -12.80 -11.65 0.29
C MET A 1 -13.01 -10.24 0.80
N THR A 2 -12.22 -9.76 1.77
CA THR A 2 -12.40 -8.40 2.29
C THR A 2 -11.57 -7.40 1.49
N VAL A 3 -11.97 -6.13 1.51
CA VAL A 3 -11.18 -5.04 0.92
C VAL A 3 -9.76 -4.98 1.52
N LEU A 4 -9.59 -5.39 2.79
CA LEU A 4 -8.28 -5.45 3.44
C LEU A 4 -7.38 -6.53 2.79
N ASP A 5 -7.93 -7.70 2.49
CA ASP A 5 -7.20 -8.80 1.83
C ASP A 5 -6.78 -8.40 0.41
N THR A 6 -7.67 -7.77 -0.36
CA THR A 6 -7.33 -7.29 -1.72
C THR A 6 -6.18 -6.27 -1.70
N VAL A 7 -6.22 -5.32 -0.75
CA VAL A 7 -5.13 -4.34 -0.58
C VAL A 7 -3.84 -5.03 -0.12
N ARG A 8 -3.95 -6.01 0.78
CA ARG A 8 -2.81 -6.80 1.25
C ARG A 8 -2.13 -7.55 0.10
N GLU A 9 -2.89 -8.30 -0.69
CA GLU A 9 -2.38 -9.07 -1.82
C GLU A 9 -1.74 -8.16 -2.89
N PHE A 10 -2.38 -7.03 -3.19
CA PHE A 10 -1.83 -6.04 -4.11
C PHE A 10 -0.49 -5.49 -3.64
N ILE A 11 -0.39 -5.13 -2.35
CA ILE A 11 0.85 -4.64 -1.76
C ILE A 11 1.87 -5.78 -1.69
N GLN A 12 1.51 -7.00 -1.30
CA GLN A 12 2.46 -8.12 -1.31
C GLN A 12 3.00 -8.44 -2.72
N GLY A 13 2.19 -8.28 -3.76
CA GLY A 13 2.60 -8.48 -5.16
C GLY A 13 3.41 -7.32 -5.76
N LYS A 14 3.09 -6.06 -5.44
CA LYS A 14 3.76 -4.88 -6.04
C LYS A 14 4.77 -4.18 -5.13
N ALA A 15 4.70 -4.37 -3.82
CA ALA A 15 5.36 -3.50 -2.86
C ALA A 15 6.80 -3.87 -2.50
N ARG A 16 7.43 -4.70 -3.35
CA ARG A 16 8.88 -4.60 -3.58
C ARG A 16 9.31 -3.19 -4.01
N ARG A 17 8.37 -2.38 -4.54
CA ARG A 17 8.56 -0.97 -4.87
C ARG A 17 7.51 -0.16 -4.12
N ALA A 18 7.91 0.87 -3.36
CA ALA A 18 6.99 1.60 -2.48
C ALA A 18 5.89 2.36 -3.27
N VAL A 19 4.61 2.16 -2.93
CA VAL A 19 3.45 2.73 -3.65
C VAL A 19 2.62 3.61 -2.72
N CYS A 20 2.09 4.73 -3.23
CA CYS A 20 1.25 5.64 -2.45
C CYS A 20 -0.24 5.24 -2.42
N ASP A 21 -0.94 5.72 -1.40
CA ASP A 21 -2.35 5.43 -1.15
C ASP A 21 -3.25 5.75 -2.35
N ASP A 22 -2.98 6.85 -3.06
CA ASP A 22 -3.75 7.24 -4.26
C ASP A 22 -3.60 6.21 -5.39
N CYS A 23 -2.37 5.77 -5.66
CA CYS A 23 -2.14 4.78 -6.71
C CYS A 23 -2.69 3.40 -6.33
N ILE A 24 -2.74 3.08 -5.05
CA ILE A 24 -3.38 1.87 -4.53
C ILE A 24 -4.89 1.97 -4.72
N ALA A 25 -5.49 3.12 -4.36
CA ALA A 25 -6.92 3.35 -4.55
C ALA A 25 -7.32 3.25 -6.02
N ASP A 26 -6.56 3.88 -6.92
CA ASP A 26 -6.78 3.84 -8.35
C ASP A 26 -6.58 2.42 -8.92
N SER A 27 -5.61 1.64 -8.42
CA SER A 27 -5.31 0.29 -8.95
C SER A 27 -6.30 -0.78 -8.52
N ILE A 28 -7.00 -0.59 -7.40
CA ILE A 28 -7.94 -1.56 -6.83
C ILE A 28 -9.39 -1.09 -7.07
N GLU A 29 -9.58 -0.05 -7.90
CA GLU A 29 -10.87 0.61 -8.15
C GLU A 29 -11.63 0.92 -6.85
N LEU A 30 -10.88 1.27 -5.80
CA LEU A 30 -11.46 1.69 -4.54
C LEU A 30 -12.10 3.04 -4.78
N SER A 31 -13.43 3.04 -4.88
CA SER A 31 -14.28 4.20 -5.08
C SER A 31 -14.08 5.31 -4.03
N ILE A 32 -13.35 5.05 -2.94
CA ILE A 32 -13.08 6.00 -1.87
C ILE A 32 -11.60 5.92 -1.42
N ARG A 33 -10.80 6.96 -1.72
CA ARG A 33 -9.41 7.13 -1.23
C ARG A 33 -9.27 6.97 0.30
N GLN A 34 -10.31 7.33 1.02
CA GLN A 34 -10.38 7.21 2.48
C GLN A 34 -10.32 5.75 2.96
N HIS A 35 -10.87 4.81 2.19
CA HIS A 35 -10.75 3.37 2.47
C HIS A 35 -9.31 2.90 2.30
N ALA A 36 -8.61 3.34 1.26
CA ALA A 36 -7.20 3.01 1.06
C ALA A 36 -6.32 3.55 2.20
N ASN A 37 -6.54 4.79 2.66
CA ASN A 37 -5.77 5.36 3.77
C ASN A 37 -6.03 4.62 5.10
N HIS A 38 -7.29 4.31 5.40
CA HIS A 38 -7.62 3.52 6.60
C HIS A 38 -6.97 2.13 6.56
N LYS A 39 -7.07 1.44 5.43
CA LYS A 39 -6.60 0.06 5.27
C LYS A 39 -5.07 -0.04 5.19
N THR A 40 -4.39 0.92 4.58
CA THR A 40 -2.92 0.99 4.59
C THR A 40 -2.37 1.35 5.97
N ARG A 41 -3.07 2.16 6.77
CA ARG A 41 -2.71 2.40 8.18
C ARG A 41 -2.90 1.15 9.03
N GLU A 42 -4.00 0.44 8.84
CA GLU A 42 -4.27 -0.85 9.50
C GLU A 42 -3.18 -1.88 9.15
N LEU A 43 -2.80 -1.97 7.87
CA LEU A 43 -1.70 -2.82 7.41
C LEU A 43 -0.34 -2.37 7.93
N ALA A 44 -0.08 -1.08 8.10
CA ALA A 44 1.18 -0.59 8.66
C ALA A 44 1.40 -1.04 10.12
N CYS A 45 0.34 -1.39 10.85
CA CYS A 45 0.44 -2.04 12.16
C CYS A 45 0.71 -3.55 12.07
N ALA A 46 0.55 -4.16 10.89
CA ALA A 46 0.82 -5.57 10.65
C ALA A 46 2.30 -5.81 10.30
N PHE A 47 2.83 -6.95 10.73
CA PHE A 47 4.24 -7.31 10.54
C PHE A 47 4.61 -7.36 9.04
N GLY A 48 5.73 -6.72 8.68
CA GLY A 48 6.27 -6.70 7.32
C GLY A 48 5.83 -5.51 6.45
N PHE A 49 4.86 -4.71 6.89
CA PHE A 49 4.51 -3.46 6.21
C PHE A 49 5.25 -2.27 6.80
N SER A 50 5.70 -1.36 5.95
CA SER A 50 6.34 -0.12 6.35
C SER A 50 5.72 1.03 5.57
N ARG A 51 5.25 2.05 6.29
CA ARG A 51 4.73 3.29 5.71
C ARG A 51 5.70 4.42 5.99
N ARG A 52 6.15 5.10 4.93
CA ARG A 52 7.10 6.22 5.00
C ARG A 52 6.82 7.25 3.92
N LYS A 53 7.42 8.42 4.03
CA LYS A 53 7.36 9.45 2.99
C LYS A 53 8.52 9.24 2.01
N GLU A 54 8.21 8.80 0.80
CA GLU A 54 9.19 8.48 -0.25
C GLU A 54 8.55 8.69 -1.63
N VAL A 55 9.36 8.58 -2.68
CA VAL A 55 8.89 8.64 -4.06
C VAL A 55 8.07 7.39 -4.39
N CYS A 56 6.81 7.58 -4.80
CA CYS A 56 5.96 6.49 -5.27
C CYS A 56 6.53 5.87 -6.55
N SER A 57 6.71 4.56 -6.58
CA SER A 57 7.23 3.86 -7.75
C SER A 57 6.31 3.94 -8.97
N THR A 58 5.01 4.19 -8.76
CA THR A 58 3.97 4.26 -9.81
C THR A 58 3.85 5.69 -10.36
N CYS A 59 3.46 6.67 -9.54
CA CYS A 59 3.25 8.04 -10.02
C CYS A 59 4.47 8.97 -9.93
N LYS A 60 5.62 8.47 -9.41
CA LYS A 60 6.88 9.21 -9.25
C LYS A 60 6.81 10.49 -8.40
N LYS A 61 5.72 10.68 -7.66
CA LYS A 61 5.55 11.79 -6.71
C LYS A 61 5.96 11.38 -5.30
N THR A 62 6.56 12.30 -4.55
CA THR A 62 6.86 12.11 -3.12
C THR A 62 5.59 12.18 -2.31
N LYS A 63 5.18 11.05 -1.72
CA LYS A 63 3.92 10.91 -0.96
C LYS A 63 4.12 9.93 0.20
N ASN A 64 3.08 9.76 1.01
CA ASN A 64 3.02 8.63 1.93
C ASN A 64 2.88 7.36 1.11
N VAL A 65 3.91 6.52 1.16
CA VAL A 65 3.97 5.24 0.47
C VAL A 65 3.98 4.12 1.47
N ILE A 66 3.42 2.98 1.08
CA ILE A 66 3.50 1.72 1.81
C ILE A 66 4.32 0.73 0.98
N SER A 67 5.20 0.01 1.66
CA SER A 67 6.00 -1.07 1.11
C SER A 67 5.87 -2.31 1.99
N TYR A 68 5.97 -3.50 1.39
CA TYR A 68 6.04 -4.74 2.13
C TYR A 68 7.47 -5.28 2.04
N ALA A 69 8.19 -5.23 3.17
CA ALA A 69 9.54 -5.73 3.31
C ALA A 69 9.52 -7.00 4.16
N HIS A 70 8.84 -8.03 3.68
CA HIS A 70 9.01 -9.35 4.28
C HIS A 70 10.38 -9.85 3.86
N ARG A 71 11.34 -9.80 4.79
CA ARG A 71 12.52 -10.63 4.69
C ARG A 71 12.02 -12.07 4.66
N THR A 72 12.01 -12.67 3.48
CA THR A 72 12.10 -14.12 3.35
C THR A 72 13.43 -14.51 3.99
N GLY A 73 13.37 -14.97 5.24
CA GLY A 73 14.36 -15.92 5.74
C GLY A 73 14.15 -17.25 5.04
#